data_AF-A0A2N2ALH3-F1
#
_entry.id   AF-A0A2N2ALH3-F1
#
_cell.length_a   1.000
_cell.length_b   1.000
_cell.length_c   1.000
_cell.angle_alpha   90.00
_cell.angle_beta   90.00
_cell.angle_gamma   90.00
#
_symmetry.space_group_name_H-M   'P 1'
#
loop_
_entity.id
_entity.type
_entity.pdbx_description
1 polymer ?
#
loop_
_entity_poly.entity_id
_entity_poly.type
_entity_poly.pdbx_seq_one_letter_code
_entity_poly.pdbx_strand_id
1 'polypeptide(L)'
;MSKARTGADIERLDTWHKYRNGLCSDCRASCCTLPAEARMSDLVRMGVVDAFEAEEPLKPIARRLEKAGIIEHFNFRNELFTLARRANGDCVYLDAATRRCTIYQRRPDTCRNHPRIGPRPGYCAYVPLG
;
A
#
# COMPACT_ATOMS: atom_id res chain seq x y z
N MET A 1 24.07 12.24 -17.47
CA MET A 1 23.94 12.37 -15.99
C MET A 1 22.56 12.93 -15.69
N SER A 2 21.65 12.11 -15.14
CA SER A 2 20.29 12.60 -14.85
C SER A 2 20.33 13.46 -13.59
N LYS A 3 19.81 14.68 -13.66
CA LYS A 3 19.67 15.62 -12.53
C LYS A 3 19.08 14.89 -11.32
N ALA A 4 19.71 15.00 -10.15
CA ALA A 4 19.16 14.45 -8.91
C ALA A 4 17.76 15.02 -8.69
N ARG A 5 16.76 14.13 -8.58
CA ARG A 5 15.37 14.54 -8.41
C ARG A 5 15.14 14.79 -6.92
N THR A 6 14.72 16.00 -6.57
CA THR A 6 14.15 16.27 -5.24
C THR A 6 12.98 15.32 -5.02
N GLY A 7 12.91 14.70 -3.85
CA GLY A 7 11.78 13.83 -3.50
C GLY A 7 10.48 14.62 -3.37
N ALA A 8 9.36 13.96 -3.66
CA ALA A 8 8.03 14.50 -3.42
C ALA A 8 7.75 14.66 -1.92
N ASP A 9 6.94 15.66 -1.59
CA ASP A 9 6.26 15.73 -0.31
C ASP A 9 4.99 14.88 -0.40
N ILE A 10 4.89 13.87 0.47
CA ILE A 10 3.84 12.85 0.41
C ILE A 10 2.45 13.46 0.59
N GLU A 11 2.33 14.48 1.45
CA GLU A 11 1.06 15.14 1.76
C GLU A 11 0.67 16.21 0.73
N ARG A 12 1.61 16.58 -0.15
CA ARG A 12 1.40 17.60 -1.18
C ARG A 12 1.37 17.01 -2.58
N LEU A 13 0.16 16.67 -3.03
CA LEU A 13 -0.07 15.99 -4.31
C LEU A 13 0.53 16.73 -5.51
N ASP A 14 0.59 18.06 -5.50
CA ASP A 14 1.17 18.89 -6.57
C ASP A 14 2.67 18.61 -6.78
N THR A 15 3.39 18.22 -5.72
CA THR A 15 4.82 17.89 -5.75
C THR A 15 5.11 16.50 -6.32
N TRP A 16 4.09 15.63 -6.43
CA TRP A 16 4.28 14.27 -6.93
C TRP A 16 4.75 14.27 -8.38
N HIS A 17 5.60 13.31 -8.72
CA HIS A 17 6.21 13.24 -10.03
C HIS A 17 5.31 12.49 -11.01
N LYS A 18 5.19 12.99 -12.25
CA LYS A 18 4.56 12.22 -13.33
C LYS A 18 5.27 10.88 -13.46
N TYR A 19 4.50 9.79 -13.43
CA TYR A 19 5.07 8.46 -13.43
C TYR A 19 5.79 8.13 -14.74
N ARG A 20 6.89 7.41 -14.61
CA ARG A 20 7.66 6.79 -15.70
C ARG A 20 8.32 5.53 -15.17
N ASN A 21 8.47 4.54 -16.04
CA ASN A 21 9.18 3.31 -15.72
C ASN A 21 10.58 3.63 -15.17
N GLY A 22 11.00 2.88 -14.16
CA GLY A 22 12.27 3.09 -13.47
C GLY A 22 12.20 3.99 -12.23
N LEU A 23 11.10 4.72 -11.95
CA LEU A 23 11.00 5.48 -10.69
C LEU A 23 11.14 4.60 -9.43
N CYS A 24 10.80 3.31 -9.50
CA CYS A 24 10.91 2.42 -8.36
C CYS A 24 12.31 1.82 -8.15
N SER A 25 13.28 2.04 -9.07
CA SER A 25 14.60 1.38 -8.98
C SER A 25 15.46 1.91 -7.83
N ASP A 26 15.29 3.17 -7.48
CA ASP A 26 16.06 3.94 -6.51
C ASP A 26 15.14 4.67 -5.50
N CYS A 27 13.89 4.24 -5.37
CA CYS A 27 12.92 4.87 -4.46
C CYS A 27 12.92 4.21 -3.08
N ARG A 28 12.66 4.99 -2.02
CA ARG A 28 12.48 4.49 -0.63
C ARG A 28 11.15 3.82 -0.35
N ALA A 29 10.41 3.46 -1.40
CA ALA A 29 9.06 2.90 -1.35
C ALA A 29 8.07 3.79 -0.58
N SER A 30 8.07 5.09 -0.85
CA SER A 30 7.10 6.05 -0.30
C SER A 30 5.64 5.67 -0.58
N CYS A 31 5.34 4.95 -1.67
CA CYS A 31 4.01 4.41 -1.89
C CYS A 31 3.58 3.38 -0.83
N CYS A 32 4.54 2.71 -0.18
CA CYS A 32 4.29 1.81 0.95
C CYS A 32 4.19 2.54 2.30
N THR A 33 4.19 3.88 2.34
CA THR A 33 3.87 4.64 3.56
C THR A 33 2.50 5.33 3.49
N LEU A 34 1.88 5.29 2.32
CA LEU A 34 0.50 5.75 2.10
C LEU A 34 -0.50 4.76 2.72
N PRO A 35 -1.65 5.22 3.21
CA PRO A 35 -2.78 4.34 3.49
C PRO A 35 -3.14 3.53 2.24
N ALA A 36 -3.30 2.21 2.40
CA ALA A 36 -3.63 1.31 1.31
C ALA A 36 -4.93 0.56 1.65
N GLU A 37 -5.97 0.83 0.87
CA GLU A 37 -7.25 0.14 0.98
C GLU A 37 -7.21 -1.18 0.20
N ALA A 38 -7.88 -2.20 0.75
CA ALA A 38 -8.02 -3.53 0.21
C ALA A 38 -9.48 -3.97 0.29
N ARG A 39 -9.93 -4.77 -0.68
CA ARG A 39 -11.22 -5.48 -0.66
C ARG A 39 -11.02 -6.92 -0.18
N MET A 40 -12.11 -7.63 0.09
CA MET A 40 -12.04 -9.05 0.49
C MET A 40 -11.22 -9.91 -0.47
N SER A 41 -11.40 -9.72 -1.79
CA SER A 41 -10.63 -10.44 -2.81
C SER A 41 -9.13 -10.13 -2.76
N ASP A 42 -8.74 -8.93 -2.35
CA ASP A 42 -7.34 -8.59 -2.10
C ASP A 42 -6.79 -9.34 -0.89
N LEU A 43 -7.56 -9.42 0.21
CA LEU A 43 -7.16 -10.13 1.42
C LEU A 43 -6.98 -11.64 1.17
N VAL A 44 -7.86 -12.23 0.35
CA VAL A 44 -7.71 -13.61 -0.12
C VAL A 44 -6.45 -13.78 -0.97
N ARG A 45 -6.21 -12.86 -1.92
CA ARG A 45 -5.00 -12.88 -2.75
C ARG A 45 -3.71 -12.72 -1.94
N MET A 46 -3.75 -11.87 -0.92
CA MET A 46 -2.65 -11.68 0.03
C MET A 46 -2.39 -12.93 0.88
N GLY A 47 -3.37 -13.84 0.98
CA GLY A 47 -3.31 -15.07 1.76
C GLY A 47 -3.50 -14.85 3.26
N VAL A 48 -4.21 -13.78 3.64
CA VAL A 48 -4.52 -13.46 5.05
C VAL A 48 -5.95 -13.80 5.46
N VAL A 49 -6.77 -14.09 4.46
CA VAL A 49 -8.12 -14.63 4.54
C VAL A 49 -8.15 -15.78 3.54
N ASP A 50 -8.78 -16.90 3.86
CA ASP A 50 -9.01 -17.97 2.88
C ASP A 50 -10.39 -17.85 2.21
N ALA A 51 -10.65 -18.68 1.19
CA ALA A 51 -11.88 -18.58 0.42
C ALA A 51 -13.13 -18.94 1.25
N PHE A 52 -13.01 -19.83 2.23
CA PHE A 52 -14.13 -20.23 3.08
C PHE A 52 -14.42 -19.16 4.12
N GLU A 53 -13.39 -18.61 4.76
CA GLU A 53 -13.52 -17.48 5.67
C GLU A 53 -14.14 -16.26 4.95
N ALA A 54 -13.84 -16.04 3.68
CA ALA A 54 -14.41 -14.94 2.91
C ALA A 54 -15.94 -15.00 2.73
N GLU A 55 -16.57 -16.15 3.02
CA GLU A 55 -18.03 -16.32 3.03
C GLU A 55 -18.67 -15.85 4.35
N GLU A 56 -17.86 -15.63 5.40
CA GLU A 56 -18.32 -15.16 6.70
C GLU A 56 -18.64 -13.65 6.69
N PRO A 57 -19.45 -13.16 7.65
CA PRO A 57 -19.70 -11.74 7.81
C PRO A 57 -18.40 -10.92 7.99
N LEU A 58 -18.34 -9.75 7.37
CA LEU A 58 -17.11 -8.92 7.33
C LEU A 58 -16.62 -8.45 8.70
N LYS A 59 -17.52 -8.20 9.66
CA LYS A 59 -17.16 -7.64 10.98
C LYS A 59 -16.25 -8.58 11.80
N PRO A 60 -16.57 -9.87 11.98
CA PRO A 60 -15.66 -10.84 12.60
C PRO A 60 -14.28 -10.90 11.94
N ILE A 61 -14.23 -10.95 10.61
CA ILE A 61 -12.98 -11.01 9.84
C ILE A 61 -12.14 -9.75 10.10
N ALA A 62 -12.77 -8.57 10.01
CA ALA A 62 -12.10 -7.30 10.29
C ALA A 62 -11.47 -7.28 11.70
N ARG A 63 -12.23 -7.66 12.73
CA ARG A 63 -11.72 -7.73 14.12
C ARG A 63 -10.54 -8.70 14.27
N ARG A 64 -10.60 -9.85 13.60
CA ARG A 64 -9.48 -10.82 13.60
C ARG A 64 -8.24 -10.21 12.96
N LEU A 65 -8.40 -9.55 11.81
CA LEU A 65 -7.29 -8.92 11.07
C LEU A 65 -6.69 -7.72 11.82
N GLU A 66 -7.51 -6.93 12.52
CA GLU A 66 -7.05 -5.85 13.41
C GLU A 66 -6.19 -6.43 14.53
N LYS A 67 -6.66 -7.48 15.20
CA LYS A 67 -5.90 -8.17 16.27
C LYS A 67 -4.60 -8.78 15.75
N ALA A 68 -4.58 -9.24 14.50
CA ALA A 68 -3.38 -9.76 13.85
C ALA A 68 -2.41 -8.66 13.37
N GLY A 69 -2.79 -7.38 13.48
CA GLY A 69 -1.98 -6.25 13.00
C GLY A 69 -1.86 -6.19 11.48
N ILE A 70 -2.83 -6.76 10.75
CA ILE A 70 -2.85 -6.79 9.28
C ILE A 70 -3.57 -5.56 8.72
N ILE A 71 -4.62 -5.12 9.40
CA ILE A 71 -5.39 -3.91 9.07
C ILE A 71 -5.39 -2.96 10.27
N GLU A 72 -5.46 -1.66 10.01
CA GLU A 72 -5.61 -0.63 11.05
C GLU A 72 -7.04 -0.07 11.12
N HIS A 73 -7.84 -0.29 10.08
CA HIS A 73 -9.22 0.20 10.02
C HIS A 73 -10.09 -0.63 9.07
N PHE A 74 -11.37 -0.74 9.38
CA PHE A 74 -12.39 -1.28 8.48
C PHE A 74 -13.56 -0.31 8.31
N ASN A 75 -13.80 0.11 7.07
CA ASN A 75 -14.95 0.92 6.71
C ASN A 75 -16.13 0.03 6.29
N PHE A 76 -17.08 -0.14 7.21
CA PHE A 76 -18.25 -0.99 7.00
C PHE A 76 -19.15 -0.54 5.84
N ARG A 77 -19.27 0.77 5.59
CA ARG A 77 -20.16 1.30 4.54
C ARG A 77 -19.68 0.92 3.14
N ASN A 78 -18.36 0.92 2.95
CA ASN A 78 -17.74 0.72 1.63
C ASN A 78 -17.09 -0.67 1.48
N GLU A 79 -17.09 -1.45 2.56
CA GLU A 79 -16.45 -2.76 2.65
C GLU A 79 -14.95 -2.71 2.31
N LEU A 80 -14.26 -1.69 2.86
CA LEU A 80 -12.85 -1.44 2.62
C LEU A 80 -12.03 -1.65 3.88
N PHE A 81 -10.93 -2.37 3.73
CA PHE A 81 -9.96 -2.68 4.77
C PHE A 81 -8.71 -1.85 4.54
N THR A 82 -8.30 -1.03 5.50
CA THR A 82 -7.05 -0.26 5.42
C THR A 82 -5.92 -1.08 6.02
N LEU A 83 -4.91 -1.42 5.22
CA LEU A 83 -3.75 -2.17 5.69
C LEU A 83 -3.03 -1.41 6.80
N ALA A 84 -2.56 -2.16 7.79
CA ALA A 84 -1.85 -1.60 8.92
C ALA A 84 -0.51 -1.00 8.51
N ARG A 85 -0.12 0.04 9.23
CA ARG A 85 1.22 0.62 9.21
C ARG A 85 1.91 0.47 10.55
N ARG A 86 3.23 0.34 10.51
CA ARG A 86 4.09 0.37 11.69
C ARG A 86 4.15 1.80 12.23
N ALA A 87 4.70 1.95 13.44
CA ALA A 87 4.83 3.26 14.10
C ALA A 87 5.62 4.30 13.28
N ASN A 88 6.51 3.86 12.39
CA ASN A 88 7.27 4.73 11.48
C ASN A 88 6.52 5.07 10.18
N GLY A 89 5.26 4.68 10.04
CA GLY A 89 4.42 4.91 8.87
C GLY A 89 4.59 3.89 7.73
N ASP A 90 5.52 2.94 7.83
CA ASP A 90 5.68 1.91 6.80
C ASP A 90 4.53 0.89 6.85
N CYS A 91 4.02 0.49 5.70
CA CYS A 91 3.15 -0.67 5.56
C CYS A 91 3.79 -1.90 6.22
N VAL A 92 2.99 -2.71 6.91
CA VAL A 92 3.46 -3.93 7.61
C VAL A 92 4.16 -4.94 6.68
N TYR A 93 3.91 -4.88 5.37
CA TYR A 93 4.55 -5.71 4.35
C TYR A 93 5.78 -5.08 3.68
N LEU A 94 6.26 -3.94 4.16
CA LEU A 94 7.49 -3.34 3.63
C LEU A 94 8.71 -3.94 4.32
N ASP A 95 9.64 -4.49 3.56
CA ASP A 95 10.92 -4.96 4.09
C ASP A 95 11.78 -3.76 4.52
N ALA A 96 12.24 -3.78 5.78
CA ALA A 96 12.92 -2.63 6.38
C ALA A 96 14.29 -2.35 5.74
N ALA A 97 14.98 -3.38 5.25
CA ALA A 97 16.32 -3.27 4.70
C ALA A 97 16.29 -2.96 3.20
N THR A 98 15.60 -3.79 2.42
CA THR A 98 15.57 -3.70 0.95
C THR A 98 14.61 -2.63 0.45
N ARG A 99 13.70 -2.14 1.29
CA ARG A 99 12.61 -1.22 0.91
C ARG A 99 11.74 -1.78 -0.22
N ARG A 100 11.58 -3.10 -0.27
CA ARG A 100 10.68 -3.80 -1.21
C ARG A 100 9.52 -4.43 -0.47
N CYS A 101 8.36 -4.46 -1.11
CA CYS A 101 7.20 -5.14 -0.53
C CYS A 101 7.45 -6.66 -0.49
N THR A 102 7.28 -7.27 0.68
CA THR A 102 7.51 -8.72 0.91
C THR A 102 6.45 -9.59 0.25
N ILE A 103 5.29 -9.03 -0.10
CA ILE A 103 4.19 -9.71 -0.80
C ILE A 103 4.02 -9.20 -2.25
N TYR A 104 5.10 -8.78 -2.91
CA TYR A 104 5.04 -8.03 -4.18
C TYR A 104 4.07 -8.60 -5.24
N GLN A 105 4.02 -9.93 -5.41
CA GLN A 105 3.14 -10.59 -6.37
C GLN A 105 1.68 -10.69 -5.89
N ARG A 106 1.46 -10.69 -4.59
CA ARG A 106 0.16 -10.88 -3.92
C ARG A 106 -0.45 -9.56 -3.40
N ARG A 107 0.15 -8.42 -3.76
CA ARG A 107 -0.30 -7.09 -3.35
C ARG A 107 -1.80 -6.85 -3.65
N PRO A 108 -2.48 -6.03 -2.83
CA PRO A 108 -3.84 -5.58 -3.14
C PRO A 108 -3.83 -4.75 -4.43
N ASP A 109 -5.00 -4.64 -5.05
CA ASP A 109 -5.15 -3.93 -6.31
C ASP A 109 -4.71 -2.47 -6.22
N THR A 110 -4.97 -1.80 -5.09
CA THR A 110 -4.44 -0.45 -4.76
C THR A 110 -2.94 -0.33 -4.99
N CYS A 111 -2.16 -1.28 -4.44
CA CYS A 111 -0.70 -1.25 -4.54
C CYS A 111 -0.18 -1.78 -5.88
N ARG A 112 -0.86 -2.77 -6.48
CA ARG A 112 -0.49 -3.35 -7.77
C ARG A 112 -0.68 -2.37 -8.92
N ASN A 113 -1.76 -1.59 -8.87
CA ASN A 113 -2.13 -0.67 -9.94
C ASN A 113 -1.63 0.76 -9.68
N HIS A 114 -1.01 1.04 -8.54
CA HIS A 114 -0.37 2.34 -8.32
C HIS A 114 0.76 2.57 -9.35
N PRO A 115 0.88 3.77 -9.96
CA PRO A 115 0.11 5.00 -9.70
C PRO A 115 -1.07 5.23 -10.66
N ARG A 116 -1.50 4.25 -11.46
CA ARG A 116 -2.73 4.39 -12.27
C ARG A 116 -3.95 4.67 -11.38
N ILE A 117 -3.92 4.15 -10.15
CA ILE A 117 -4.86 4.49 -9.07
C ILE A 117 -4.11 5.05 -7.86
N GLY A 118 -4.81 5.84 -7.06
CA GLY A 118 -4.29 6.48 -5.85
C GLY A 118 -4.71 7.96 -5.74
N PRO A 119 -4.13 8.71 -4.79
CA PRO A 119 -4.52 10.10 -4.52
C PRO A 119 -4.35 11.06 -5.72
N ARG A 120 -3.34 10.79 -6.57
CA ARG A 120 -3.11 11.53 -7.82
C ARG A 120 -2.83 10.54 -8.97
N PRO A 121 -3.87 10.09 -9.70
CA PRO A 121 -3.71 9.12 -10.79
C PRO A 121 -2.67 9.56 -11.83
N GLY A 122 -1.75 8.66 -12.18
CA GLY A 122 -0.64 8.91 -13.11
C GLY A 122 0.59 9.57 -12.48
N TYR A 123 0.56 9.88 -11.18
CA TYR A 123 1.66 10.53 -10.45
C TYR A 123 2.11 9.69 -9.25
N CYS A 124 3.40 9.70 -8.98
CA CYS A 124 4.02 8.93 -7.91
C CYS A 124 4.66 9.88 -6.89
N ALA A 125 4.45 9.58 -5.61
CA ALA A 125 5.09 10.23 -4.47
C ALA A 125 6.58 9.87 -4.36
N TYR A 126 7.31 9.75 -5.48
CA TYR A 126 8.68 9.25 -5.52
C TYR A 126 9.58 10.04 -4.57
N VAL A 127 10.34 9.31 -3.75
CA VAL A 127 11.41 9.88 -2.91
C VAL A 127 12.63 8.98 -3.08
N PRO A 128 13.80 9.53 -3.44
CA PRO A 128 15.01 8.71 -3.62
C PRO A 128 15.43 8.02 -2.31
N LEU A 129 15.97 6.80 -2.43
CA LEU A 129 16.94 6.28 -1.46
C LEU A 129 18.12 7.25 -1.48
N GLY A 130 18.50 7.76 -0.31
CA GLY A 130 19.67 8.63 -0.19
C GLY A 130 20.94 7.98 -0.68
#